data_AF-A0A9E5CHU7-F1
#
_entry.id   AF-A0A9E5CHU7-F1
#
_cell.length_a   1.000
_cell.length_b   1.000
_cell.length_c   1.000
_cell.angle_alpha   90.00
_cell.angle_beta   90.00
_cell.angle_gamma   90.00
#
_symmetry.space_group_name_H-M   'P 1'
#
loop_
_entity.id
_entity.type
_entity.pdbx_description
1 polymer ?
#
loop_
_entity_poly.entity_id
_entity_poly.type
_entity_poly.pdbx_seq_one_letter_code
_entity_poly.pdbx_strand_id
1 'polypeptide(L)'
;MGNFVAAPVPLDELQGLLDDPAVVAIEKTEHVRFLPPLHISHEVEPPSAEARSMDLREPIELNNGVLIGIIDVQGFDFAHAEFLDGEGRTRFVEIWDQGGNTRPAPKPFGYGSVIAAKDMNAAIVVAGDIGLPATELEPQSQMVPASHGTHVASIAAGNRRVCPEADIAGVLISLPLEDTDNRKSFYDSSRIMHAVDYLFDLGKTRDQPVSVNISLGTNGHAHDASSVSSRWIDFALASAGRSICVAAGNAGQIEPAEPGDWGFVMGRIPTRGEFEKAGDCIDIEWIVLGDGIADLSENELEIWYEPQDRIAIEIRPPGSSEWIGPIEPGQYRQNRMLSDGTFLSIYNELYASANGDNYIACYLSPFLSSERVVGVHAGTWLVRLTALDIRDGRYHAWIERDDPRRLGRTGFKEAWAFPSFFSRDSTVGDTTVSSLACGQRVISIANLDDARKLISITSSRGPTRDERLKPEIAAPGTDIVAASGFGDPNQPWVSMTGTSMASPYVAGV
;
A
#
# COMPACT_ATOMS: atom_id res chain seq x y z
N MET A 1 -8.70 -19.96 -8.10
CA MET A 1 -9.29 -20.77 -7.01
C MET A 1 -10.01 -19.81 -6.08
N GLY A 2 -11.32 -19.92 -5.85
CA GLY A 2 -12.00 -19.08 -4.86
C GLY A 2 -13.48 -18.79 -5.16
N ASN A 3 -14.24 -18.49 -4.11
CA ASN A 3 -15.62 -17.99 -4.17
C ASN A 3 -15.66 -16.45 -4.32
N PHE A 4 -14.65 -15.86 -4.97
CA PHE A 4 -14.48 -14.42 -5.12
C PHE A 4 -14.31 -14.05 -6.58
N VAL A 5 -14.96 -12.95 -6.98
CA VAL A 5 -14.87 -12.39 -8.33
C VAL A 5 -14.64 -10.88 -8.17
N ALA A 6 -13.57 -10.37 -8.76
CA ALA A 6 -13.36 -8.94 -8.93
C ALA A 6 -13.83 -8.55 -10.34
N ALA A 7 -14.68 -7.53 -10.42
CA ALA A 7 -15.19 -7.02 -11.70
C ALA A 7 -15.48 -5.52 -11.60
N PRO A 8 -15.23 -4.75 -12.67
CA PRO A 8 -15.79 -3.41 -12.78
C PRO A 8 -17.32 -3.54 -12.96
N VAL A 9 -18.08 -2.99 -12.02
CA VAL A 9 -19.54 -3.05 -12.02
C VAL A 9 -20.11 -1.63 -12.11
N PRO A 10 -21.01 -1.34 -13.07
CA PRO A 10 -21.77 -0.09 -13.08
C PRO A 10 -22.60 0.06 -11.80
N LEU A 11 -22.61 1.26 -11.20
CA LEU A 11 -23.30 1.49 -9.92
C LEU A 11 -24.80 1.16 -9.95
N ASP A 12 -25.44 1.29 -11.11
CA ASP A 12 -26.85 0.96 -11.34
C ASP A 12 -27.12 -0.55 -11.42
N GLU A 13 -26.10 -1.38 -11.63
CA GLU A 13 -26.20 -2.83 -11.62
C GLU A 13 -25.96 -3.44 -10.22
N LEU A 14 -25.46 -2.65 -9.27
CA LEU A 14 -25.07 -3.12 -7.92
C LEU A 14 -26.23 -3.81 -7.19
N GLN A 15 -27.43 -3.23 -7.25
CA GLN A 15 -28.60 -3.81 -6.59
C GLN A 15 -28.95 -5.18 -7.19
N GLY A 16 -28.84 -5.33 -8.50
CA GLY A 16 -29.10 -6.61 -9.17
C GLY A 16 -28.13 -7.70 -8.75
N LEU A 17 -26.87 -7.34 -8.48
CA LEU A 17 -25.88 -8.28 -7.93
C LEU A 17 -26.18 -8.61 -6.46
N LEU A 18 -26.58 -7.64 -5.64
CA LEU A 18 -26.95 -7.89 -4.24
C LEU A 18 -28.19 -8.78 -4.09
N ASP A 19 -29.08 -8.74 -5.07
CA ASP A 19 -30.27 -9.58 -5.11
C ASP A 19 -29.99 -11.02 -5.61
N ASP A 20 -28.80 -11.28 -6.18
CA ASP A 20 -28.42 -12.61 -6.64
C ASP A 20 -28.08 -13.51 -5.43
N PRO A 21 -28.77 -14.65 -5.23
CA PRO A 21 -28.50 -15.55 -4.11
C PRO A 21 -27.11 -16.20 -4.15
N ALA A 22 -26.39 -16.13 -5.26
CA ALA A 22 -24.99 -16.55 -5.36
C ALA A 22 -24.01 -15.49 -4.82
N VAL A 23 -24.43 -14.23 -4.68
CA VAL A 23 -23.61 -13.14 -4.17
C VAL A 23 -23.84 -13.01 -2.67
N VAL A 24 -22.83 -13.39 -1.89
CA VAL A 24 -22.89 -13.33 -0.41
C VAL A 24 -22.63 -11.92 0.10
N ALA A 25 -21.72 -11.19 -0.55
CA ALA A 25 -21.36 -9.82 -0.21
C ALA A 25 -20.71 -9.15 -1.42
N ILE A 26 -20.80 -7.82 -1.46
CA ILE A 26 -20.04 -6.97 -2.38
C ILE A 26 -19.27 -5.98 -1.51
N GLU A 27 -17.97 -5.93 -1.71
CA GLU A 27 -17.09 -4.97 -1.05
C GLU A 27 -16.48 -4.07 -2.12
N LYS A 28 -16.50 -2.75 -1.88
CA LYS A 28 -15.78 -1.83 -2.73
C LYS A 28 -14.28 -2.11 -2.57
N THR A 29 -13.57 -2.09 -3.68
CA THR A 29 -12.14 -2.34 -3.70
C THR A 29 -11.39 -1.22 -2.99
N GLU A 30 -10.58 -1.59 -2.01
CA GLU A 30 -9.70 -0.69 -1.26
C GLU A 30 -8.59 -0.11 -2.13
N HIS A 31 -8.10 1.06 -1.72
CA HIS A 31 -6.95 1.72 -2.33
C HIS A 31 -5.62 1.07 -1.92
N VAL A 32 -4.84 0.60 -2.88
CA VAL A 32 -3.43 0.26 -2.63
C VAL A 32 -2.56 1.50 -2.80
N ARG A 33 -1.68 1.76 -1.82
CA ARG A 33 -0.73 2.87 -1.85
C ARG A 33 0.71 2.38 -1.92
N PHE A 34 1.50 3.12 -2.71
CA PHE A 34 2.95 3.05 -2.64
C PHE A 34 3.43 3.97 -1.52
N LEU A 35 4.12 3.41 -0.52
CA LEU A 35 4.73 4.15 0.58
C LEU A 35 6.20 4.40 0.24
N PRO A 36 6.58 5.59 -0.27
CA PRO A 36 7.92 5.84 -0.77
C PRO A 36 8.94 5.71 0.36
N PRO A 37 10.04 4.97 0.15
CA PRO A 37 11.12 4.93 1.11
C PRO A 37 11.88 6.25 1.11
N LEU A 38 12.63 6.49 2.19
CA LEU A 38 13.58 7.59 2.22
C LEU A 38 14.77 7.24 1.31
N HIS A 39 15.04 8.11 0.33
CA HIS A 39 16.19 8.01 -0.56
C HIS A 39 17.36 8.78 0.06
N ILE A 40 18.54 8.15 0.10
CA ILE A 40 19.74 8.81 0.60
C ILE A 40 20.67 9.11 -0.56
N SER A 41 20.74 10.37 -0.95
CA SER A 41 21.54 10.85 -2.07
C SER A 41 23.01 11.01 -1.68
N HIS A 42 23.78 9.94 -1.74
CA HIS A 42 25.25 9.97 -1.77
C HIS A 42 25.77 8.80 -2.61
N GLU A 43 27.02 8.88 -3.07
CA GLU A 43 27.68 7.74 -3.71
C GLU A 43 27.75 6.58 -2.72
N VAL A 44 27.23 5.42 -3.13
CA VAL A 44 27.22 4.20 -2.32
C VAL A 44 28.07 3.14 -3.00
N GLU A 45 28.86 2.43 -2.21
CA GLU A 45 29.62 1.28 -2.69
C GLU A 45 28.70 0.08 -2.94
N PRO A 46 29.10 -0.84 -3.84
CA PRO A 46 28.39 -2.08 -3.99
C PRO A 46 28.27 -2.80 -2.63
N PRO A 47 27.13 -3.46 -2.39
CA PRO A 47 26.99 -4.34 -1.24
C PRO A 47 28.07 -5.44 -1.23
N SER A 48 28.56 -5.83 -0.06
CA SER A 48 29.42 -7.01 0.02
C SER A 48 28.62 -8.28 -0.26
N ALA A 49 29.23 -9.26 -0.94
CA ALA A 49 28.59 -10.55 -1.23
C ALA A 49 28.32 -11.37 0.05
N GLU A 50 29.05 -11.08 1.13
CA GLU A 50 28.87 -11.70 2.45
C GLU A 50 27.82 -10.97 3.30
N ALA A 51 27.47 -9.73 2.95
CA ALA A 51 26.45 -8.98 3.68
C ALA A 51 25.15 -9.76 3.62
N ARG A 52 24.65 -10.12 4.80
CA ARG A 52 23.34 -10.77 4.97
C ARG A 52 23.27 -12.18 4.41
N SER A 53 24.43 -12.83 4.24
CA SER A 53 24.51 -14.29 4.16
C SER A 53 23.98 -14.88 5.46
N MET A 54 23.11 -15.88 5.33
CA MET A 54 22.61 -16.64 6.48
C MET A 54 23.27 -18.01 6.53
N ASP A 55 23.87 -18.35 7.67
CA ASP A 55 24.26 -19.73 7.98
C ASP A 55 23.00 -20.57 8.20
N LEU A 56 22.41 -21.08 7.12
CA LEU A 56 21.34 -22.05 7.18
C LEU A 56 21.88 -23.33 7.82
N ARG A 57 21.37 -23.70 8.99
CA ARG A 57 21.83 -24.88 9.74
C ARG A 57 21.64 -26.18 8.95
N GLU A 58 20.62 -26.25 8.08
CA GLU A 58 20.32 -27.38 7.19
C GLU A 58 19.62 -26.86 5.90
N PRO A 59 20.35 -26.61 4.80
CA PRO A 59 19.72 -26.19 3.55
C PRO A 59 18.88 -27.33 2.96
N ILE A 60 17.62 -27.05 2.62
CA ILE A 60 16.75 -28.00 1.92
C ILE A 60 17.05 -27.87 0.43
N GLU A 61 17.56 -28.93 -0.20
CA GLU A 61 17.66 -28.97 -1.65
C GLU A 61 16.26 -29.15 -2.26
N LEU A 62 15.79 -28.11 -2.93
CA LEU A 62 14.56 -28.13 -3.71
C LEU A 62 14.89 -28.54 -5.15
N ASN A 63 14.26 -29.60 -5.66
CA ASN A 63 14.56 -30.17 -6.98
C ASN A 63 14.51 -29.14 -8.12
N ASN A 64 13.62 -28.14 -8.02
CA ASN A 64 13.44 -27.07 -9.01
C ASN A 64 13.77 -25.68 -8.46
N GLY A 65 14.44 -25.58 -7.31
CA GLY A 65 14.67 -24.30 -6.64
C GLY A 65 13.39 -23.65 -6.10
N VAL A 66 13.42 -22.33 -5.93
CA VAL A 66 12.30 -21.50 -5.43
C VAL A 66 12.03 -20.35 -6.41
N LEU A 67 10.76 -19.97 -6.53
CA LEU A 67 10.36 -18.76 -7.25
C LEU A 67 10.17 -17.61 -6.24
N ILE A 68 10.95 -16.54 -6.40
CA ILE A 68 10.75 -15.30 -5.65
C ILE A 68 9.82 -14.39 -6.46
N GLY A 69 8.61 -14.19 -5.94
CA GLY A 69 7.61 -13.29 -6.51
C GLY A 69 7.70 -11.90 -5.90
N ILE A 70 7.80 -10.86 -6.72
CA ILE A 70 7.86 -9.47 -6.24
C ILE A 70 6.64 -8.70 -6.77
N ILE A 71 5.78 -8.25 -5.87
CA ILE A 71 4.63 -7.39 -6.21
C ILE A 71 4.98 -5.96 -5.81
N ASP A 72 5.18 -5.10 -6.80
CA ASP A 72 5.74 -3.76 -6.58
C ASP A 72 5.38 -2.76 -7.68
N VAL A 73 5.93 -1.55 -7.64
CA VAL A 73 5.71 -0.40 -8.53
C VAL A 73 7.03 0.07 -9.16
N GLN A 74 6.97 1.12 -10.00
CA GLN A 74 8.13 1.82 -10.58
C GLN A 74 8.98 1.05 -11.59
N GLY A 75 8.81 -0.27 -11.70
CA GLY A 75 9.37 -1.13 -12.74
C GLY A 75 10.50 -2.04 -12.28
N PHE A 76 10.78 -3.09 -13.06
CA PHE A 76 11.87 -4.03 -12.81
C PHE A 76 12.93 -3.93 -13.90
N ASP A 77 14.12 -3.45 -13.58
CA ASP A 77 15.25 -3.44 -14.50
C ASP A 77 15.84 -4.85 -14.66
N PHE A 78 15.21 -5.65 -15.52
CA PHE A 78 15.56 -7.06 -15.73
C PHE A 78 16.97 -7.28 -16.30
N ALA A 79 17.62 -6.23 -16.80
CA ALA A 79 18.96 -6.27 -17.38
C ALA A 79 20.05 -5.85 -16.40
N HIS A 80 19.67 -5.42 -15.18
CA HIS A 80 20.64 -5.07 -14.15
C HIS A 80 21.49 -6.30 -13.75
N ALA A 81 22.80 -6.09 -13.52
CA ALA A 81 23.77 -7.17 -13.27
C ALA A 81 23.50 -8.01 -12.01
N GLU A 82 22.63 -7.55 -11.11
CA GLU A 82 22.15 -8.34 -9.96
C GLU A 82 21.19 -9.46 -10.37
N PHE A 83 20.59 -9.40 -11.57
CA PHE A 83 19.59 -10.37 -12.03
C PHE A 83 20.07 -11.22 -13.20
N LEU A 84 21.31 -11.04 -13.65
CA LEU A 84 21.88 -11.85 -14.73
C LEU A 84 22.56 -13.11 -14.18
N ASP A 85 22.37 -14.24 -14.85
CA ASP A 85 23.07 -15.49 -14.57
C ASP A 85 24.53 -15.44 -15.08
N GLY A 86 25.28 -16.52 -14.85
CA GLY A 86 26.67 -16.63 -15.30
C GLY A 86 26.85 -16.62 -16.83
N GLU A 87 25.77 -16.76 -17.60
CA GLU A 87 25.75 -16.67 -19.06
C GLU A 87 25.26 -15.30 -19.57
N GLY A 88 24.96 -14.36 -18.65
CA GLY A 88 24.46 -13.03 -18.99
C GLY A 88 22.96 -12.98 -19.32
N ARG A 89 22.20 -14.03 -19.03
CA ARG A 89 20.74 -14.07 -19.22
C ARG A 89 20.04 -13.63 -17.95
N THR A 90 18.87 -13.00 -18.08
CA THR A 90 18.08 -12.63 -16.90
C THR A 90 17.51 -13.84 -16.17
N ARG A 91 17.49 -13.79 -14.84
CA ARG A 91 16.80 -14.71 -13.93
C ARG A 91 15.33 -14.34 -13.72
N PHE A 92 14.87 -13.22 -14.27
CA PHE A 92 13.44 -12.96 -14.36
C PHE A 92 12.81 -13.95 -15.34
N VAL A 93 11.88 -14.78 -14.85
CA VAL A 93 11.16 -15.75 -15.68
C VAL A 93 10.01 -15.09 -16.43
N GLU A 94 9.25 -14.23 -15.73
CA GLU A 94 8.18 -13.40 -16.28
C GLU A 94 8.05 -12.10 -15.46
N ILE A 95 7.72 -11.00 -16.14
CA ILE A 95 7.22 -9.76 -15.52
C ILE A 95 5.81 -9.54 -16.03
N TRP A 96 4.82 -9.58 -15.15
CA TRP A 96 3.48 -9.11 -15.49
C TRP A 96 3.35 -7.63 -15.18
N ASP A 97 3.35 -6.83 -16.22
CA ASP A 97 3.05 -5.40 -16.14
C ASP A 97 1.55 -5.17 -16.29
N GLN A 98 0.88 -4.88 -15.18
CA GLN A 98 -0.57 -4.69 -15.17
C GLN A 98 -1.02 -3.45 -15.95
N GLY A 99 -0.13 -2.48 -16.17
CA GLY A 99 -0.39 -1.25 -16.92
C GLY A 99 0.07 -1.32 -18.37
N GLY A 100 0.83 -2.36 -18.73
CA GLY A 100 1.42 -2.54 -20.04
C GLY A 100 0.40 -2.96 -21.09
N ASN A 101 0.65 -2.55 -22.33
CA ASN A 101 -0.16 -2.90 -23.50
C ASN A 101 0.66 -3.40 -24.70
N THR A 102 1.94 -3.71 -24.48
CA THR A 102 2.91 -4.11 -25.52
C THR A 102 2.88 -5.61 -25.80
N ARG A 103 2.45 -6.43 -24.84
CA ARG A 103 2.37 -7.89 -24.94
C ARG A 103 0.98 -8.40 -24.56
N PRO A 104 0.63 -9.65 -24.91
CA PRO A 104 -0.63 -10.24 -24.46
C PRO A 104 -0.75 -10.27 -22.93
N ALA A 105 -1.95 -9.98 -22.44
CA ALA A 105 -2.31 -10.15 -21.04
C ALA A 105 -2.28 -11.63 -20.61
N PRO A 106 -1.96 -11.92 -19.33
CA PRO A 106 -2.10 -13.27 -18.81
C PRO A 106 -3.59 -13.66 -18.75
N LYS A 107 -3.87 -14.91 -19.11
CA LYS A 107 -5.18 -15.52 -18.85
C LYS A 107 -5.22 -15.98 -17.38
N PRO A 108 -6.35 -15.86 -16.68
CA PRO A 108 -7.67 -15.42 -17.17
C PRO A 108 -7.92 -13.91 -17.08
N PHE A 109 -6.98 -13.10 -16.56
CA PHE A 109 -7.21 -11.72 -16.16
C PHE A 109 -7.58 -10.76 -17.32
N GLY A 110 -6.99 -10.95 -18.50
CA GLY A 110 -7.39 -10.21 -19.70
C GLY A 110 -6.95 -8.73 -19.75
N TYR A 111 -6.04 -8.30 -18.87
CA TYR A 111 -5.41 -6.97 -18.90
C TYR A 111 -3.90 -7.02 -18.59
N GLY A 112 -3.20 -5.94 -18.90
CA GLY A 112 -1.75 -5.83 -18.75
C GLY A 112 -0.98 -6.58 -19.84
N SER A 113 0.32 -6.75 -19.62
CA SER A 113 1.27 -7.36 -20.55
C SER A 113 2.22 -8.29 -19.80
N VAL A 114 2.41 -9.52 -20.30
CA VAL A 114 3.46 -10.41 -19.78
C VAL A 114 4.72 -10.29 -20.63
N ILE A 115 5.81 -9.88 -20.00
CA ILE A 115 7.15 -9.82 -20.57
C ILE A 115 7.88 -11.10 -20.14
N ALA A 116 8.09 -12.03 -21.05
CA ALA A 116 8.68 -13.34 -20.75
C ALA A 116 10.21 -13.31 -20.86
N ALA A 117 10.89 -14.24 -20.19
CA ALA A 117 12.36 -14.37 -20.23
C ALA A 117 12.94 -14.39 -21.65
N LYS A 118 12.24 -14.99 -22.62
CA LYS A 118 12.68 -15.02 -24.03
C LYS A 118 12.78 -13.61 -24.62
N ASP A 119 11.84 -12.73 -24.28
CA ASP A 119 11.72 -11.38 -24.83
C ASP A 119 12.75 -10.47 -24.13
N MET A 120 12.87 -10.59 -22.80
CA MET A 120 13.90 -9.90 -22.02
C MET A 120 15.32 -10.27 -22.47
N ASN A 121 15.61 -11.56 -22.66
CA ASN A 121 16.93 -12.00 -23.11
C ASN A 121 17.22 -11.58 -24.55
N ALA A 122 16.22 -11.57 -25.44
CA ALA A 122 16.40 -11.03 -26.79
C ALA A 122 16.72 -9.53 -26.74
N ALA A 123 16.05 -8.77 -25.87
CA ALA A 123 16.35 -7.36 -25.65
C ALA A 123 17.76 -7.13 -25.10
N ILE A 124 18.21 -7.94 -24.13
CA ILE A 124 19.59 -7.88 -23.57
C ILE A 124 20.65 -8.09 -24.65
N VAL A 125 20.46 -9.10 -25.52
CA VAL A 125 21.41 -9.38 -26.61
C VAL A 125 21.48 -8.20 -27.59
N VAL A 126 20.33 -7.71 -28.06
CA VAL A 126 20.28 -6.62 -29.03
C VAL A 126 20.81 -5.32 -28.44
N ALA A 127 20.51 -5.03 -27.17
CA ALA A 127 21.01 -3.86 -26.44
C ALA A 127 22.54 -3.77 -26.47
N GLY A 128 23.23 -4.89 -26.27
CA GLY A 128 24.69 -4.97 -26.33
C GLY A 128 25.29 -4.58 -27.68
N ASP A 129 24.57 -4.86 -28.78
CA ASP A 129 25.03 -4.58 -30.14
C ASP A 129 24.81 -3.12 -30.56
N ILE A 130 23.71 -2.49 -30.10
CA ILE A 130 23.28 -1.16 -30.57
C ILE A 130 23.50 -0.03 -29.56
N GLY A 131 23.88 -0.35 -28.33
CA GLY A 131 24.17 0.64 -27.28
C GLY A 131 22.94 1.34 -26.69
N LEU A 132 21.78 0.66 -26.68
CA LEU A 132 20.56 1.11 -26.00
C LEU A 132 20.28 0.26 -24.76
N PRO A 133 19.64 0.78 -23.70
CA PRO A 133 19.18 -0.04 -22.59
C PRO A 133 18.19 -1.12 -23.05
N ALA A 134 18.37 -2.36 -22.57
CA ALA A 134 17.46 -3.47 -22.91
C ALA A 134 16.00 -3.17 -22.50
N THR A 135 15.80 -2.43 -21.42
CA THR A 135 14.50 -1.99 -20.93
C THR A 135 13.81 -0.96 -21.84
N GLU A 136 14.53 -0.27 -22.74
CA GLU A 136 13.91 0.54 -23.79
C GLU A 136 13.44 -0.31 -24.98
N LEU A 137 14.10 -1.44 -25.23
CA LEU A 137 13.74 -2.39 -26.28
C LEU A 137 12.55 -3.27 -25.88
N GLU A 138 12.42 -3.56 -24.59
CA GLU A 138 11.28 -4.28 -24.01
C GLU A 138 10.71 -3.46 -22.83
N PRO A 139 9.91 -2.41 -23.12
CA PRO A 139 9.49 -1.43 -22.12
C PRO A 139 8.36 -1.93 -21.21
N GLN A 140 8.35 -1.37 -20.01
CA GLN A 140 7.29 -1.48 -19.02
C GLN A 140 6.52 -0.15 -18.92
N SER A 141 5.29 -0.19 -18.43
CA SER A 141 4.42 0.96 -18.21
C SER A 141 4.97 1.96 -17.20
N GLN A 142 5.83 1.49 -16.29
CA GLN A 142 6.59 2.31 -15.36
C GLN A 142 8.07 1.92 -15.44
N MET A 143 8.93 2.92 -15.61
CA MET A 143 10.39 2.78 -15.64
C MET A 143 10.99 4.01 -14.96
N VAL A 144 10.96 4.03 -13.62
CA VAL A 144 11.40 5.17 -12.83
C VAL A 144 12.87 4.98 -12.42
N PRO A 145 13.77 5.95 -12.66
CA PRO A 145 15.15 5.87 -12.18
C PRO A 145 15.21 5.63 -10.67
N ALA A 146 16.12 4.77 -10.23
CA ALA A 146 16.17 4.23 -8.86
C ALA A 146 14.86 3.53 -8.46
N SER A 147 14.27 2.77 -9.39
CA SER A 147 12.98 2.10 -9.16
C SER A 147 12.94 1.28 -7.87
N HIS A 148 11.87 1.48 -7.10
CA HIS A 148 11.54 0.71 -5.92
C HIS A 148 11.46 -0.80 -6.17
N GLY A 149 10.72 -1.24 -7.20
CA GLY A 149 10.59 -2.67 -7.51
C GLY A 149 11.93 -3.33 -7.86
N THR A 150 12.82 -2.61 -8.54
CA THR A 150 14.18 -3.11 -8.84
C THR A 150 15.01 -3.24 -7.58
N HIS A 151 14.95 -2.26 -6.68
CA HIS A 151 15.66 -2.27 -5.40
C HIS A 151 15.20 -3.44 -4.52
N VAL A 152 13.88 -3.59 -4.38
CA VAL A 152 13.21 -4.67 -3.62
C VAL A 152 13.56 -6.06 -4.17
N ALA A 153 13.47 -6.25 -5.49
CA ALA A 153 13.84 -7.52 -6.12
C ALA A 153 15.31 -7.87 -5.90
N SER A 154 16.19 -6.87 -5.94
CA SER A 154 17.60 -7.06 -5.63
C SER A 154 17.77 -7.53 -4.19
N ILE A 155 17.14 -6.90 -3.18
CA ILE A 155 17.27 -7.33 -1.78
C ILE A 155 16.90 -8.81 -1.59
N ALA A 156 15.81 -9.28 -2.20
CA ALA A 156 15.35 -10.65 -2.03
C ALA A 156 16.25 -11.66 -2.77
N ALA A 157 16.54 -11.39 -4.04
CA ALA A 157 17.07 -12.41 -4.96
C ALA A 157 18.24 -11.95 -5.83
N GLY A 158 18.84 -10.78 -5.58
CA GLY A 158 20.02 -10.31 -6.32
C GLY A 158 21.24 -11.22 -6.14
N ASN A 159 22.16 -11.19 -7.12
CA ASN A 159 23.37 -12.03 -7.13
C ASN A 159 24.26 -11.88 -5.89
N ARG A 160 24.15 -10.75 -5.16
CA ARG A 160 24.91 -10.48 -3.91
C ARG A 160 24.00 -10.46 -2.68
N ARG A 161 22.86 -11.16 -2.72
CA ARG A 161 21.76 -11.01 -1.76
C ARG A 161 21.26 -12.35 -1.22
N VAL A 162 20.10 -12.34 -0.58
CA VAL A 162 19.65 -13.43 0.29
C VAL A 162 19.46 -14.73 -0.49
N CYS A 163 18.82 -14.67 -1.68
CA CYS A 163 18.54 -15.85 -2.50
C CYS A 163 19.06 -15.71 -3.96
N PRO A 164 20.40 -15.76 -4.19
CA PRO A 164 21.02 -15.39 -5.46
C PRO A 164 20.81 -16.41 -6.60
N GLU A 165 20.35 -17.62 -6.29
CA GLU A 165 20.10 -18.68 -7.28
C GLU A 165 18.60 -18.84 -7.63
N ALA A 166 17.72 -18.06 -7.00
CA ALA A 166 16.29 -18.17 -7.25
C ALA A 166 15.91 -17.63 -8.64
N ASP A 167 14.86 -18.25 -9.20
CA ASP A 167 14.08 -17.65 -10.27
C ASP A 167 13.29 -16.46 -9.72
N ILE A 168 13.11 -15.42 -10.53
CA ILE A 168 12.42 -14.19 -10.12
C ILE A 168 11.20 -13.97 -11.00
N ALA A 169 10.05 -13.65 -10.41
CA ALA A 169 8.89 -13.16 -11.15
C ALA A 169 8.44 -11.81 -10.59
N GLY A 170 8.23 -10.83 -11.47
CA GLY A 170 7.74 -9.51 -11.10
C GLY A 170 6.27 -9.34 -11.45
N VAL A 171 5.49 -8.72 -10.58
CA VAL A 171 4.20 -8.14 -10.95
C VAL A 171 4.26 -6.64 -10.68
N LEU A 172 4.27 -5.87 -11.77
CA LEU A 172 4.30 -4.42 -11.72
C LEU A 172 2.85 -3.93 -11.62
N ILE A 173 2.48 -3.48 -10.41
CA ILE A 173 1.16 -2.92 -10.13
C ILE A 173 1.04 -1.61 -10.87
N SER A 174 0.03 -1.52 -11.73
CA SER A 174 -0.32 -0.29 -12.41
C SER A 174 -1.00 0.64 -11.42
N LEU A 175 -0.27 1.65 -11.00
CA LEU A 175 -0.86 2.82 -10.38
C LEU A 175 -1.03 3.89 -11.49
N PRO A 176 -2.25 4.28 -11.92
CA PRO A 176 -2.45 5.41 -12.80
C PRO A 176 -1.57 6.63 -12.46
N LEU A 177 -0.82 7.11 -13.45
CA LEU A 177 0.01 8.31 -13.31
C LEU A 177 -0.76 9.59 -13.67
N GLU A 178 -1.98 9.49 -14.21
CA GLU A 178 -2.78 10.62 -14.71
C GLU A 178 -4.27 10.47 -14.39
N ASP A 179 -4.72 11.15 -13.32
CA ASP A 179 -6.13 11.40 -13.04
C ASP A 179 -6.66 12.47 -14.00
N THR A 180 -7.17 12.04 -15.17
CA THR A 180 -8.01 12.88 -16.03
C THR A 180 -9.49 12.54 -15.94
N ASP A 181 -9.87 11.64 -15.03
CA ASP A 181 -11.26 11.26 -14.80
C ASP A 181 -11.50 11.11 -13.29
N ASN A 182 -12.07 12.17 -12.69
CA ASN A 182 -12.27 12.37 -11.24
C ASN A 182 -13.32 11.42 -10.60
N ARG A 183 -13.39 10.17 -11.07
CA ARG A 183 -14.13 9.04 -10.50
C ARG A 183 -13.39 7.71 -10.66
N LYS A 184 -12.10 7.74 -11.03
CA LYS A 184 -11.24 6.56 -11.23
C LYS A 184 -10.18 6.40 -10.14
N SER A 185 -10.49 6.85 -8.92
CA SER A 185 -9.81 6.48 -7.69
C SER A 185 -10.06 4.99 -7.36
N PHE A 186 -9.83 4.07 -8.31
CA PHE A 186 -9.92 2.63 -8.09
C PHE A 186 -8.55 2.01 -8.31
N TYR A 187 -7.66 2.21 -7.34
CA TYR A 187 -6.45 1.39 -7.22
C TYR A 187 -6.83 0.14 -6.46
N ASP A 188 -7.47 -0.74 -7.19
CA ASP A 188 -8.22 -1.88 -6.69
C ASP A 188 -7.30 -2.90 -5.99
N SER A 189 -7.55 -3.22 -4.72
CA SER A 189 -6.93 -4.33 -4.00
C SER A 189 -7.00 -5.67 -4.75
N SER A 190 -7.92 -5.84 -5.70
CA SER A 190 -7.94 -6.95 -6.67
C SER A 190 -6.70 -7.04 -7.52
N ARG A 191 -5.99 -5.93 -7.79
CA ARG A 191 -4.71 -5.94 -8.51
C ARG A 191 -3.66 -6.73 -7.75
N ILE A 192 -3.61 -6.59 -6.43
CA ILE A 192 -2.75 -7.41 -5.56
C ILE A 192 -3.24 -8.86 -5.54
N MET A 193 -4.55 -9.09 -5.40
CA MET A 193 -5.10 -10.44 -5.39
C MET A 193 -4.78 -11.19 -6.69
N HIS A 194 -5.00 -10.57 -7.84
CA HIS A 194 -4.62 -11.14 -9.13
C HIS A 194 -3.11 -11.37 -9.25
N ALA A 195 -2.28 -10.44 -8.73
CA ALA A 195 -0.83 -10.60 -8.73
C ALA A 195 -0.38 -11.84 -7.93
N VAL A 196 -0.96 -12.05 -6.75
CA VAL A 196 -0.72 -13.24 -5.93
C VAL A 196 -1.19 -14.51 -6.66
N ASP A 197 -2.38 -14.51 -7.25
CA ASP A 197 -2.91 -15.64 -8.02
C ASP A 197 -1.99 -15.99 -9.18
N TYR A 198 -1.55 -14.98 -9.94
CA TYR A 198 -0.63 -15.14 -11.06
C TYR A 198 0.71 -15.75 -10.62
N LEU A 199 1.31 -15.26 -9.53
CA LEU A 199 2.58 -15.79 -9.02
C LEU A 199 2.44 -17.22 -8.50
N PHE A 200 1.34 -17.55 -7.81
CA PHE A 200 1.09 -18.91 -7.35
C PHE A 200 0.77 -19.89 -8.47
N ASP A 201 0.04 -19.45 -9.50
CA ASP A 201 -0.19 -20.27 -10.69
C ASP A 201 1.11 -20.45 -11.49
N LEU A 202 1.95 -19.42 -11.60
CA LEU A 202 3.27 -19.51 -12.22
C LEU A 202 4.15 -20.51 -11.49
N GLY A 203 4.29 -20.42 -10.16
CA GLY A 203 5.03 -21.40 -9.37
C GLY A 203 4.51 -22.82 -9.54
N LYS A 204 3.18 -23.00 -9.57
CA LYS A 204 2.56 -24.30 -9.84
C LYS A 204 2.91 -24.83 -11.24
N THR A 205 2.89 -23.99 -12.27
CA THR A 205 3.24 -24.41 -13.65
C THR A 205 4.70 -24.81 -13.77
N ARG A 206 5.57 -24.26 -12.91
CA ARG A 206 7.01 -24.52 -12.85
C ARG A 206 7.39 -25.59 -11.83
N ASP A 207 6.43 -26.12 -11.08
CA ASP A 207 6.66 -27.07 -9.96
C ASP A 207 7.67 -26.51 -8.94
N GLN A 208 7.50 -25.24 -8.57
CA GLN A 208 8.33 -24.50 -7.61
C GLN A 208 7.48 -23.99 -6.44
N PRO A 209 7.98 -24.05 -5.18
CA PRO A 209 7.43 -23.25 -4.11
C PRO A 209 7.63 -21.75 -4.40
N VAL A 210 6.74 -20.92 -3.88
CA VAL A 210 6.73 -19.48 -4.14
C VAL A 210 6.84 -18.70 -2.83
N SER A 211 7.84 -17.84 -2.74
CA SER A 211 7.95 -16.83 -1.69
C SER A 211 7.67 -15.46 -2.30
N VAL A 212 6.60 -14.80 -1.84
CA VAL A 212 6.15 -13.53 -2.40
C VAL A 212 6.46 -12.39 -1.44
N ASN A 213 7.01 -11.30 -1.96
CA ASN A 213 7.14 -10.04 -1.26
C ASN A 213 6.09 -9.03 -1.76
N ILE A 214 5.41 -8.37 -0.82
CA ILE A 214 4.53 -7.23 -1.07
C ILE A 214 5.06 -6.03 -0.28
N SER A 215 5.72 -5.11 -0.96
CA SER A 215 6.20 -3.86 -0.36
C SER A 215 5.25 -2.68 -0.61
N LEU A 216 3.95 -2.96 -0.52
CA LEU A 216 2.83 -2.03 -0.69
C LEU A 216 1.84 -2.23 0.46
N GLY A 217 1.01 -1.23 0.76
CA GLY A 217 0.02 -1.33 1.83
C GLY A 217 -1.11 -0.31 1.70
N THR A 218 -2.01 -0.34 2.67
CA THR A 218 -3.11 0.61 2.85
C THR A 218 -3.41 0.75 4.34
N ASN A 219 -3.94 1.90 4.75
CA ASN A 219 -4.40 2.15 6.12
C ASN A 219 -5.93 2.21 6.20
N GLY A 220 -6.63 2.11 5.07
CA GLY A 220 -8.06 1.87 5.01
C GLY A 220 -8.39 0.45 5.46
N HIS A 221 -9.63 0.27 5.90
CA HIS A 221 -10.21 -0.92 6.52
C HIS A 221 -9.96 -1.05 8.03
N ALA A 222 -10.59 -2.06 8.64
CA ALA A 222 -10.68 -2.30 10.08
C ALA A 222 -9.40 -2.74 10.80
N HIS A 223 -8.29 -2.99 10.11
CA HIS A 223 -7.02 -3.47 10.72
C HIS A 223 -7.13 -4.74 11.57
N ASP A 224 -8.04 -5.66 11.24
CA ASP A 224 -8.33 -6.90 11.96
C ASP A 224 -8.29 -8.15 11.04
N ALA A 225 -7.72 -8.00 9.83
CA ALA A 225 -7.70 -8.99 8.75
C ALA A 225 -9.08 -9.33 8.12
N SER A 226 -10.13 -8.55 8.40
CA SER A 226 -11.46 -8.83 7.84
C SER A 226 -11.67 -8.37 6.40
N SER A 227 -10.77 -7.55 5.84
CA SER A 227 -10.87 -7.10 4.45
C SER A 227 -10.93 -8.28 3.48
N VAL A 228 -11.65 -8.12 2.36
CA VAL A 228 -11.69 -9.17 1.32
C VAL A 228 -10.28 -9.52 0.83
N SER A 229 -9.42 -8.52 0.69
CA SER A 229 -8.02 -8.69 0.30
C SER A 229 -7.25 -9.60 1.29
N SER A 230 -7.34 -9.32 2.59
CA SER A 230 -6.68 -10.10 3.64
C SER A 230 -7.22 -11.53 3.71
N ARG A 231 -8.55 -11.70 3.77
CA ARG A 231 -9.18 -13.02 3.84
C ARG A 231 -8.86 -13.89 2.64
N TRP A 232 -8.80 -13.29 1.46
CA TRP A 232 -8.46 -13.99 0.23
C TRP A 232 -6.99 -14.43 0.23
N ILE A 233 -6.05 -13.55 0.63
CA ILE A 233 -4.63 -13.89 0.75
C ILE A 233 -4.45 -15.03 1.77
N ASP A 234 -5.09 -14.94 2.93
CA ASP A 234 -5.03 -15.97 3.96
C ASP A 234 -5.57 -17.32 3.45
N PHE A 235 -6.62 -17.31 2.65
CA PHE A 235 -7.11 -18.50 1.97
C PHE A 235 -6.10 -19.05 0.96
N ALA A 236 -5.48 -18.19 0.14
CA ALA A 236 -4.49 -18.60 -0.86
C ALA A 236 -3.24 -19.24 -0.20
N LEU A 237 -2.87 -18.77 0.99
CA LEU A 237 -1.79 -19.30 1.84
C LEU A 237 -2.15 -20.60 2.58
N ALA A 238 -3.38 -21.12 2.44
CA ALA A 238 -3.77 -22.42 3.00
C ALA A 238 -3.06 -23.61 2.32
N SER A 239 -2.52 -23.40 1.12
CA SER A 239 -1.83 -24.43 0.36
C SER A 239 -0.34 -24.42 0.66
N ALA A 240 0.26 -25.60 0.79
CA ALA A 240 1.69 -25.76 1.05
C ALA A 240 2.56 -25.19 -0.09
N GLY A 241 3.81 -24.83 0.25
CA GLY A 241 4.78 -24.30 -0.70
C GLY A 241 4.57 -22.83 -1.07
N ARG A 242 3.85 -22.07 -0.24
CA ARG A 242 3.52 -20.66 -0.46
C ARG A 242 3.81 -19.84 0.78
N SER A 243 4.48 -18.71 0.64
CA SER A 243 4.65 -17.69 1.67
C SER A 243 4.44 -16.29 1.10
N ILE A 244 3.93 -15.38 1.93
CA ILE A 244 3.82 -13.95 1.61
C ILE A 244 4.39 -13.15 2.77
N CYS A 245 5.37 -12.30 2.46
CA CYS A 245 5.93 -11.29 3.34
C CYS A 245 5.36 -9.92 2.95
N VAL A 246 4.88 -9.16 3.93
CA VAL A 246 4.30 -7.84 3.74
C VAL A 246 5.03 -6.82 4.61
N ALA A 247 5.42 -5.70 4.00
CA ALA A 247 5.98 -4.57 4.73
C ALA A 247 4.97 -4.03 5.75
N ALA A 248 5.38 -3.87 7.02
CA ALA A 248 4.47 -3.43 8.07
C ALA A 248 3.89 -2.03 7.85
N GLY A 249 4.55 -1.18 7.07
CA GLY A 249 4.19 0.22 6.87
C GLY A 249 5.19 1.17 7.51
N ASN A 250 5.18 2.42 7.04
CA ASN A 250 6.12 3.47 7.45
C ASN A 250 5.40 4.60 8.23
N ALA A 251 4.45 4.24 9.10
CA ALA A 251 3.60 5.18 9.85
C ALA A 251 3.91 5.20 11.37
N GLY A 252 5.09 4.75 11.80
CA GLY A 252 5.45 4.67 13.21
C GLY A 252 5.84 5.99 13.88
N GLN A 253 6.16 7.01 13.09
CA GLN A 253 6.64 8.28 13.60
C GLN A 253 5.46 9.23 13.90
N ILE A 254 5.20 9.52 15.18
CA ILE A 254 4.13 10.44 15.60
C ILE A 254 4.65 11.74 16.23
N GLU A 255 5.96 11.87 16.39
CA GLU A 255 6.63 13.06 16.93
C GLU A 255 7.84 13.41 16.05
N PRO A 256 8.22 14.71 15.98
CA PRO A 256 9.44 15.11 15.28
C PRO A 256 10.67 14.51 15.97
N ALA A 257 11.57 13.89 15.20
CA ALA A 257 12.83 13.38 15.71
C ALA A 257 13.84 14.52 15.98
N GLU A 258 13.75 15.60 15.19
CA GLU A 258 14.60 16.78 15.29
C GLU A 258 13.86 18.06 14.87
N PRO A 259 14.36 19.26 15.22
CA PRO A 259 13.73 20.52 14.82
C PRO A 259 13.60 20.64 13.30
N GLY A 260 12.36 20.83 12.83
CA GLY A 260 12.05 20.93 11.40
C GLY A 260 11.75 19.59 10.72
N ASP A 261 11.79 18.48 11.46
CA ASP A 261 11.32 17.18 10.98
C ASP A 261 9.79 17.16 10.90
N TRP A 262 9.28 16.97 9.68
CA TRP A 262 7.86 16.85 9.38
C TRP A 262 7.41 15.41 9.13
N GLY A 263 8.30 14.41 9.24
CA GLY A 263 7.97 13.00 8.99
C GLY A 263 6.84 12.47 9.87
N PHE A 264 6.61 13.09 11.03
CA PHE A 264 5.53 12.73 11.94
C PHE A 264 4.12 12.86 11.33
N VAL A 265 3.93 13.72 10.32
CA VAL A 265 2.60 13.88 9.68
C VAL A 265 2.15 12.58 9.00
N MET A 266 3.10 11.74 8.58
CA MET A 266 2.81 10.46 7.93
C MET A 266 2.50 9.33 8.92
N GLY A 267 2.74 9.53 10.21
CA GLY A 267 2.47 8.52 11.25
C GLY A 267 1.33 8.87 12.19
N ARG A 268 0.87 10.14 12.24
CA ARG A 268 -0.33 10.55 12.98
C ARG A 268 -1.62 10.17 12.26
N ILE A 269 -1.71 8.92 11.85
CA ILE A 269 -2.82 8.35 11.10
C ILE A 269 -3.82 7.56 11.95
N PRO A 270 -3.49 6.98 13.13
CA PRO A 270 -4.47 6.29 13.94
C PRO A 270 -4.91 7.13 15.15
N THR A 271 -6.15 6.93 15.54
CA THR A 271 -6.71 7.33 16.83
C THR A 271 -7.58 6.21 17.38
N ARG A 272 -7.75 6.17 18.70
CA ARG A 272 -8.74 5.33 19.36
C ARG A 272 -9.25 6.03 20.61
N GLY A 273 -10.42 5.60 21.07
CA GLY A 273 -10.98 6.07 22.32
C GLY A 273 -12.03 5.11 22.84
N GLU A 274 -12.62 5.47 23.96
CA GLU A 274 -13.61 4.66 24.65
C GLU A 274 -14.69 5.57 25.26
N PHE A 275 -15.95 5.22 25.07
CA PHE A 275 -17.09 5.85 25.72
C PHE A 275 -17.48 5.06 26.97
N GLU A 276 -17.76 5.75 28.08
CA GLU A 276 -18.20 5.08 29.31
C GLU A 276 -19.72 4.85 29.30
N LYS A 277 -20.48 5.75 28.66
CA LYS A 277 -21.95 5.72 28.64
C LYS A 277 -22.56 6.53 27.49
N ALA A 278 -23.84 6.30 27.26
CA ALA A 278 -24.65 7.15 26.38
C ALA A 278 -24.64 8.61 26.83
N GLY A 279 -24.53 9.52 25.86
CA GLY A 279 -24.40 10.96 26.04
C GLY A 279 -22.96 11.47 26.12
N ASP A 280 -21.97 10.57 26.25
CA ASP A 280 -20.56 10.96 26.16
C ASP A 280 -20.22 11.45 24.75
N CYS A 281 -19.31 12.41 24.67
CA CYS A 281 -18.86 13.01 23.42
C CYS A 281 -17.33 13.02 23.38
N ILE A 282 -16.76 12.63 22.25
CA ILE A 282 -15.32 12.72 21.98
C ILE A 282 -15.13 13.55 20.71
N ASP A 283 -14.29 14.58 20.81
CA ASP A 283 -13.88 15.42 19.68
C ASP A 283 -12.50 14.98 19.20
N ILE A 284 -12.41 14.63 17.92
CA ILE A 284 -11.19 14.26 17.22
C ILE A 284 -10.79 15.45 16.33
N GLU A 285 -9.53 15.84 16.40
CA GLU A 285 -8.97 16.92 15.59
C GLU A 285 -8.30 16.32 14.34
N TRP A 286 -8.94 16.51 13.19
CA TRP A 286 -8.45 16.08 11.87
C TRP A 286 -7.87 17.29 11.12
N ILE A 287 -6.57 17.28 10.88
CA ILE A 287 -5.84 18.41 10.32
C ILE A 287 -5.63 18.19 8.83
N VAL A 288 -6.11 19.12 8.01
CA VAL A 288 -5.76 19.24 6.59
C VAL A 288 -4.75 20.38 6.45
N LEU A 289 -3.58 20.11 5.84
CA LEU A 289 -2.52 21.10 5.70
C LEU A 289 -2.90 22.24 4.76
N GLY A 290 -2.46 23.46 5.10
CA GLY A 290 -2.66 24.65 4.27
C GLY A 290 -1.59 25.70 4.47
N ASP A 291 -0.66 25.76 3.54
CA ASP A 291 0.42 26.74 3.46
C ASP A 291 0.29 27.63 2.21
N GLY A 292 -0.95 27.89 1.77
CA GLY A 292 -1.26 28.67 0.57
C GLY A 292 -1.40 27.84 -0.71
N ILE A 293 -1.12 26.54 -0.62
CA ILE A 293 -1.35 25.53 -1.65
C ILE A 293 -2.71 24.86 -1.39
N ALA A 294 -3.44 24.53 -2.46
CA ALA A 294 -4.72 23.82 -2.37
C ALA A 294 -4.46 22.32 -2.38
N ASP A 295 -4.95 21.62 -1.36
CA ASP A 295 -4.94 20.15 -1.33
C ASP A 295 -5.96 19.61 -2.32
N LEU A 296 -5.48 18.93 -3.36
CA LEU A 296 -6.32 18.36 -4.42
C LEU A 296 -6.44 16.84 -4.32
N SER A 297 -6.05 16.22 -3.20
CA SER A 297 -6.41 14.83 -2.93
C SER A 297 -7.68 14.72 -2.10
N GLU A 298 -8.33 13.56 -2.20
CA GLU A 298 -9.43 13.19 -1.34
C GLU A 298 -8.87 12.68 -0.01
N ASN A 299 -9.35 13.23 1.10
CA ASN A 299 -8.95 12.82 2.44
C ASN A 299 -10.03 11.90 3.02
N GLU A 300 -9.62 10.71 3.44
CA GLU A 300 -10.50 9.65 3.94
C GLU A 300 -10.19 9.34 5.41
N LEU A 301 -11.25 9.29 6.21
CA LEU A 301 -11.23 8.91 7.62
C LEU A 301 -12.26 7.79 7.85
N GLU A 302 -11.80 6.68 8.38
CA GLU A 302 -12.62 5.54 8.75
C GLU A 302 -12.66 5.36 10.26
N ILE A 303 -13.83 5.00 10.81
CA ILE A 303 -14.05 4.77 12.24
C ILE A 303 -14.80 3.46 12.42
N TRP A 304 -14.21 2.55 13.20
CA TRP A 304 -14.69 1.19 13.42
C TRP A 304 -15.03 0.97 14.90
N TYR A 305 -16.20 0.40 15.17
CA TYR A 305 -16.70 0.17 16.52
C TYR A 305 -17.65 -1.03 16.59
N GLU A 306 -17.87 -1.55 17.80
CA GLU A 306 -18.55 -2.83 18.00
C GLU A 306 -20.02 -2.82 17.52
N PRO A 307 -20.55 -3.97 17.04
CA PRO A 307 -21.90 -4.08 16.45
C PRO A 307 -23.04 -3.67 17.40
N GLN A 308 -22.79 -3.78 18.71
CA GLN A 308 -23.76 -3.54 19.78
C GLN A 308 -23.88 -2.06 20.15
N ASP A 309 -22.91 -1.24 19.74
CA ASP A 309 -22.85 0.18 20.06
C ASP A 309 -23.55 1.02 19.00
N ARG A 310 -23.95 2.23 19.36
CA ARG A 310 -24.57 3.22 18.47
C ARG A 310 -23.89 4.56 18.69
N ILE A 311 -23.20 5.04 17.67
CA ILE A 311 -22.45 6.30 17.70
C ILE A 311 -22.95 7.18 16.56
N ALA A 312 -23.29 8.43 16.87
CA ALA A 312 -23.56 9.46 15.87
C ALA A 312 -22.31 10.31 15.62
N ILE A 313 -22.20 10.84 14.40
CA ILE A 313 -21.07 11.70 14.00
C ILE A 313 -21.54 13.09 13.58
N GLU A 314 -20.78 14.10 13.96
CA GLU A 314 -20.89 15.47 13.46
C GLU A 314 -19.52 15.97 12.98
N ILE A 315 -19.50 16.81 11.95
CA ILE A 315 -18.27 17.43 11.45
C ILE A 315 -18.38 18.95 11.48
N ARG A 316 -17.35 19.63 11.98
CA ARG A 316 -17.23 21.09 11.95
C ARG A 316 -16.03 21.53 11.10
N PRO A 317 -16.28 22.26 9.99
CA PRO A 317 -15.20 22.80 9.16
C PRO A 317 -14.32 23.83 9.89
N PRO A 318 -13.05 24.01 9.46
CA PRO A 318 -12.17 25.04 10.00
C PRO A 318 -12.82 26.43 9.91
N GLY A 319 -12.76 27.20 11.00
CA GLY A 319 -13.32 28.55 11.06
C GLY A 319 -14.86 28.64 11.09
N SER A 320 -15.58 27.52 10.98
CA SER A 320 -17.04 27.46 11.14
C SER A 320 -17.44 27.33 12.60
N SER A 321 -18.55 27.94 13.00
CA SER A 321 -19.23 27.67 14.28
C SER A 321 -20.29 26.57 14.19
N GLU A 322 -20.65 26.14 12.97
CA GLU A 322 -21.74 25.19 12.73
C GLU A 322 -21.23 23.76 12.59
N TRP A 323 -21.87 22.85 13.32
CA TRP A 323 -21.71 21.41 13.16
C TRP A 323 -22.63 20.89 12.05
N ILE A 324 -22.10 19.98 11.23
CA ILE A 324 -22.84 19.27 10.19
C ILE A 324 -23.17 17.89 10.72
N GLY A 325 -24.44 17.66 11.02
CA GLY A 325 -24.94 16.44 11.63
C GLY A 325 -26.07 16.74 12.63
N PRO A 326 -26.37 15.81 13.55
CA PRO A 326 -25.78 14.47 13.66
C PRO A 326 -26.14 13.58 12.47
N ILE A 327 -25.21 12.73 12.06
CA ILE A 327 -25.45 11.61 11.16
C ILE A 327 -25.56 10.37 12.03
N GLU A 328 -26.79 9.96 12.27
CA GLU A 328 -27.11 8.82 13.14
C GLU A 328 -26.79 7.48 12.45
N PRO A 329 -26.70 6.38 13.21
CA PRO A 329 -26.48 5.05 12.65
C PRO A 329 -27.50 4.68 11.55
N GLY A 330 -27.00 4.18 10.43
CA GLY A 330 -27.77 3.87 9.23
C GLY A 330 -28.09 5.08 8.34
N GLN A 331 -27.59 6.27 8.67
CA GLN A 331 -27.77 7.48 7.86
C GLN A 331 -26.50 7.87 7.11
N TYR A 332 -26.67 8.71 6.09
CA TYR A 332 -25.57 9.28 5.33
C TYR A 332 -25.84 10.73 4.90
N ARG A 333 -24.76 11.40 4.50
CA ARG A 333 -24.75 12.63 3.71
C ARG A 333 -23.75 12.43 2.60
N GLN A 334 -24.12 12.70 1.36
CA GLN A 334 -23.26 12.46 0.22
C GLN A 334 -23.13 13.71 -0.63
N ASN A 335 -21.91 13.99 -1.08
CA ASN A 335 -21.57 15.06 -2.02
C ASN A 335 -22.13 16.44 -1.62
N ARG A 336 -22.11 16.75 -0.31
CA ARG A 336 -22.53 18.07 0.17
C ARG A 336 -21.40 19.06 -0.03
N MET A 337 -21.55 19.99 -0.98
CA MET A 337 -20.63 21.12 -1.13
C MET A 337 -20.81 22.10 0.04
N LEU A 338 -19.71 22.42 0.72
CA LEU A 338 -19.65 23.36 1.82
C LEU A 338 -19.41 24.79 1.33
N SER A 339 -19.56 25.77 2.23
CA SER A 339 -19.35 27.19 1.88
C SER A 339 -17.91 27.50 1.46
N ASP A 340 -16.93 26.72 1.94
CA ASP A 340 -15.52 26.82 1.54
C ASP A 340 -15.21 26.10 0.21
N GLY A 341 -16.18 25.37 -0.36
CA GLY A 341 -16.06 24.64 -1.62
C GLY A 341 -15.61 23.19 -1.49
N THR A 342 -15.27 22.71 -0.29
CA THR A 342 -14.99 21.29 -0.01
C THR A 342 -16.26 20.47 -0.19
N PHE A 343 -16.16 19.28 -0.78
CA PHE A 343 -17.23 18.29 -0.78
C PHE A 343 -17.10 17.38 0.43
N LEU A 344 -18.18 17.28 1.21
CA LEU A 344 -18.27 16.39 2.36
C LEU A 344 -19.21 15.22 2.05
N SER A 345 -18.71 14.01 2.30
CA SER A 345 -19.54 12.80 2.39
C SER A 345 -19.29 12.09 3.72
N ILE A 346 -20.35 11.63 4.37
CA ILE A 346 -20.33 10.86 5.62
C ILE A 346 -21.29 9.70 5.46
N TYR A 347 -20.84 8.49 5.73
CA TYR A 347 -21.65 7.27 5.76
C TYR A 347 -21.52 6.66 7.15
N ASN A 348 -22.62 6.50 7.89
CA ASN A 348 -22.63 5.84 9.19
C ASN A 348 -23.36 4.50 9.04
N GLU A 349 -22.60 3.47 8.69
CA GLU A 349 -23.09 2.15 8.34
C GLU A 349 -23.07 1.21 9.54
N LEU A 350 -24.10 0.37 9.63
CA LEU A 350 -24.21 -0.67 10.64
C LEU A 350 -23.97 -2.03 9.99
N TYR A 351 -23.29 -2.92 10.71
CA TYR A 351 -23.07 -4.31 10.30
C TYR A 351 -22.34 -4.43 8.95
N ALA A 352 -21.16 -3.81 8.87
CA ALA A 352 -20.25 -3.91 7.74
C ALA A 352 -20.03 -5.37 7.35
N SER A 353 -20.10 -5.67 6.05
CA SER A 353 -20.08 -7.05 5.55
C SER A 353 -18.77 -7.80 5.81
N ALA A 354 -17.68 -7.08 6.11
CA ALA A 354 -16.36 -7.64 6.34
C ALA A 354 -16.27 -8.45 7.65
N ASN A 355 -16.73 -7.87 8.77
CA ASN A 355 -16.62 -8.43 10.13
C ASN A 355 -17.92 -8.35 10.95
N GLY A 356 -18.95 -7.65 10.46
CA GLY A 356 -20.21 -7.41 11.18
C GLY A 356 -20.18 -6.21 12.13
N ASP A 357 -19.06 -5.49 12.21
CA ASP A 357 -18.91 -4.29 13.03
C ASP A 357 -19.60 -3.09 12.41
N ASN A 358 -19.69 -2.02 13.18
CA ASN A 358 -20.19 -0.75 12.66
C ASN A 358 -19.03 0.10 12.14
N TYR A 359 -19.34 0.91 11.12
CA TYR A 359 -18.35 1.61 10.33
C TYR A 359 -18.85 3.01 9.98
N ILE A 360 -18.02 4.03 10.21
CA ILE A 360 -18.26 5.39 9.74
C ILE A 360 -17.15 5.78 8.75
N ALA A 361 -17.53 6.14 7.54
CA ALA A 361 -16.63 6.70 6.53
C ALA A 361 -16.85 8.21 6.39
N CYS A 362 -15.77 8.98 6.39
CA CYS A 362 -15.77 10.42 6.15
C CYS A 362 -14.82 10.77 5.02
N TYR A 363 -15.35 11.47 4.02
CA TYR A 363 -14.60 11.92 2.84
C TYR A 363 -14.64 13.44 2.74
N LEU A 364 -13.46 14.05 2.63
CA LEU A 364 -13.29 15.44 2.22
C LEU A 364 -12.67 15.44 0.82
N SER A 365 -13.46 15.82 -0.17
CA SER A 365 -13.05 15.78 -1.58
C SER A 365 -12.91 17.20 -2.15
N PRO A 366 -11.92 17.45 -3.02
CA PRO A 366 -11.79 18.71 -3.72
C PRO A 366 -12.89 18.85 -4.78
N PHE A 367 -13.25 20.10 -5.11
CA PHE A 367 -14.06 20.38 -6.29
C PHE A 367 -13.17 20.56 -7.51
N LEU A 368 -13.25 19.61 -8.44
CA LEU A 368 -12.49 19.63 -9.68
C LEU A 368 -13.43 19.80 -10.89
N SER A 369 -13.36 20.94 -11.56
CA SER A 369 -14.02 21.16 -12.84
C SER A 369 -13.08 21.82 -13.86
N SER A 370 -13.44 21.77 -15.14
CA SER A 370 -12.70 22.43 -16.21
C SER A 370 -12.62 23.96 -16.05
N GLU A 371 -13.55 24.54 -15.29
CA GLU A 371 -13.65 25.99 -15.10
C GLU A 371 -13.13 26.46 -13.74
N ARG A 372 -13.17 25.59 -12.73
CA ARG A 372 -12.81 25.95 -11.35
C ARG A 372 -12.29 24.74 -10.59
N VAL A 373 -11.17 24.94 -9.91
CA VAL A 373 -10.55 23.96 -9.01
C VAL A 373 -10.51 24.55 -7.60
N VAL A 374 -11.12 23.87 -6.66
CA VAL A 374 -11.11 24.21 -5.23
C VAL A 374 -10.61 23.00 -4.48
N GLY A 375 -9.50 23.15 -3.77
CA GLY A 375 -8.99 22.09 -2.90
C GLY A 375 -9.81 21.93 -1.64
N VAL A 376 -9.52 20.88 -0.89
CA VAL A 376 -10.06 20.69 0.46
C VAL A 376 -9.62 21.87 1.33
N HIS A 377 -10.55 22.43 2.11
CA HIS A 377 -10.26 23.57 2.96
C HIS A 377 -9.31 23.18 4.09
N ALA A 378 -8.18 23.87 4.15
CA ALA A 378 -7.16 23.60 5.15
C ALA A 378 -7.52 24.09 6.55
N GLY A 379 -6.95 23.42 7.55
CA GLY A 379 -7.11 23.72 8.96
C GLY A 379 -7.59 22.52 9.75
N THR A 380 -7.98 22.77 11.00
CA THR A 380 -8.49 21.73 11.90
C THR A 380 -9.99 21.53 11.68
N TRP A 381 -10.33 20.40 11.08
CA TRP A 381 -11.68 19.86 11.06
C TRP A 381 -11.92 19.15 12.39
N LEU A 382 -13.05 19.44 13.05
CA LEU A 382 -13.44 18.68 14.23
C LEU A 382 -14.43 17.61 13.85
N VAL A 383 -14.16 16.39 14.31
CA VAL A 383 -15.04 15.23 14.17
C VAL A 383 -15.54 14.87 15.56
N ARG A 384 -16.83 15.08 15.80
CA ARG A 384 -17.46 14.74 17.08
C ARG A 384 -18.17 13.42 16.97
N LEU A 385 -17.81 12.50 17.85
CA LEU A 385 -18.50 11.24 18.06
C LEU A 385 -19.35 11.35 19.33
N THR A 386 -20.65 11.05 19.20
CA THR A 386 -21.61 11.06 20.30
C THR A 386 -22.13 9.66 20.55
N ALA A 387 -21.92 9.16 21.76
CA ALA A 387 -22.44 7.88 22.20
C ALA A 387 -23.97 7.92 22.37
N LEU A 388 -24.71 7.07 21.65
CA LEU A 388 -26.17 6.95 21.78
C LEU A 388 -26.60 5.73 22.61
N ASP A 389 -25.95 4.58 22.38
CA ASP A 389 -26.11 3.34 23.15
C ASP A 389 -24.74 2.63 23.16
N ILE A 390 -24.24 2.24 24.33
CA ILE A 390 -22.87 1.73 24.50
C ILE A 390 -22.87 0.46 25.35
N ARG A 391 -22.20 -0.57 24.86
CA ARG A 391 -21.92 -1.86 25.49
C ARG A 391 -20.43 -2.09 25.64
N ASP A 392 -19.66 -1.88 24.57
CA ASP A 392 -18.20 -1.99 24.59
C ASP A 392 -17.56 -0.60 24.75
N GLY A 393 -17.95 0.35 23.90
CA GLY A 393 -17.54 1.74 23.97
C GLY A 393 -16.25 2.05 23.23
N ARG A 394 -15.43 1.05 22.88
CA ARG A 394 -14.17 1.29 22.16
C ARG A 394 -14.45 1.60 20.69
N TYR A 395 -13.71 2.57 20.17
CA TYR A 395 -13.62 2.83 18.73
C TYR A 395 -12.16 2.93 18.31
N HIS A 396 -11.87 2.57 17.07
CA HIS A 396 -10.61 2.88 16.41
C HIS A 396 -10.89 3.65 15.13
N ALA A 397 -9.99 4.53 14.75
CA ALA A 397 -10.11 5.26 13.51
C ALA A 397 -8.75 5.47 12.84
N TRP A 398 -8.77 5.46 11.52
CA TRP A 398 -7.59 5.63 10.68
C TRP A 398 -7.87 6.64 9.57
N ILE A 399 -6.86 7.45 9.30
CA ILE A 399 -6.80 8.25 8.08
C ILE A 399 -6.10 7.41 7.01
N GLU A 400 -6.71 7.32 5.82
CA GLU A 400 -5.99 6.75 4.68
C GLU A 400 -4.85 7.70 4.30
N ARG A 401 -3.63 7.20 4.38
CA ARG A 401 -2.44 8.03 4.25
C ARG A 401 -2.27 8.48 2.80
N ASP A 402 -2.19 9.80 2.64
CA ASP A 402 -1.64 10.42 1.44
C ASP A 402 -0.18 10.79 1.66
N ASP A 403 0.65 10.63 0.63
CA ASP A 403 2.03 11.09 0.65
C ASP A 403 2.18 12.40 -0.11
N PRO A 404 2.98 13.36 0.39
CA PRO A 404 3.19 14.62 -0.29
C PRO A 404 3.66 14.42 -1.74
N ARG A 405 2.84 14.80 -2.70
CA ARG A 405 3.16 14.65 -4.12
C ARG A 405 2.77 15.89 -4.91
N ARG A 406 3.71 16.38 -5.72
CA ARG A 406 3.43 17.47 -6.66
C ARG A 406 2.55 16.94 -7.80
N LEU A 407 1.39 17.55 -7.98
CA LEU A 407 0.41 17.18 -9.02
C LEU A 407 0.55 18.01 -10.30
N GLY A 408 1.43 19.02 -10.29
CA GLY A 408 1.68 19.91 -11.43
C GLY A 408 1.07 21.29 -11.23
N ARG A 409 0.73 21.99 -12.32
CA ARG A 409 0.09 23.31 -12.27
C ARG A 409 -1.35 23.21 -12.72
N THR A 410 -2.26 23.78 -11.93
CA THR A 410 -3.68 23.88 -12.25
C THR A 410 -4.07 25.35 -12.26
N GLY A 411 -4.24 25.91 -13.47
CA GLY A 411 -4.37 27.36 -13.66
C GLY A 411 -3.08 28.10 -13.27
N PHE A 412 -3.17 29.03 -12.32
CA PHE A 412 -2.04 29.86 -11.86
C PHE A 412 -1.37 29.36 -10.57
N LYS A 413 -1.83 28.25 -9.98
CA LYS A 413 -1.28 27.70 -8.74
C LYS A 413 -0.60 26.35 -8.98
N GLU A 414 0.42 26.06 -8.18
CA GLU A 414 0.93 24.70 -8.07
C GLU A 414 -0.08 23.87 -7.27
N ALA A 415 -0.37 22.68 -7.78
CA ALA A 415 -1.24 21.70 -7.17
C ALA A 415 -0.38 20.62 -6.50
N TRP A 416 -0.81 20.21 -5.31
CA TRP A 416 -0.17 19.20 -4.50
C TRP A 416 -1.24 18.30 -3.89
N ALA A 417 -0.90 17.04 -3.66
CA ALA A 417 -1.57 16.17 -2.71
C ALA A 417 -0.84 16.32 -1.37
N PHE A 418 -1.58 16.57 -0.29
CA PHE A 418 -1.00 16.68 1.05
C PHE A 418 -1.63 15.67 2.01
N PRO A 419 -0.84 15.09 2.93
CA PRO A 419 -1.39 14.29 4.00
C PRO A 419 -2.30 15.15 4.89
N SER A 420 -3.49 14.64 5.18
CA SER A 420 -4.17 14.94 6.44
C SER A 420 -3.68 14.00 7.54
N PHE A 421 -3.82 14.45 8.79
CA PHE A 421 -3.37 13.71 9.97
C PHE A 421 -4.12 14.14 11.22
N PHE A 422 -4.09 13.34 12.27
CA PHE A 422 -4.65 13.70 13.57
C PHE A 422 -3.74 14.65 14.34
N SER A 423 -4.33 15.56 15.11
CA SER A 423 -3.55 16.37 16.03
C SER A 423 -2.82 15.52 17.06
N ARG A 424 -1.88 16.14 17.77
CA ARG A 424 -1.14 15.47 18.85
C ARG A 424 -2.07 14.96 19.96
N ASP A 425 -3.16 15.67 20.21
CA ASP A 425 -4.10 15.35 21.28
C ASP A 425 -5.08 14.24 20.87
N SER A 426 -5.22 13.99 19.56
CA SER A 426 -6.09 12.94 19.01
C SER A 426 -5.34 11.68 18.57
N THR A 427 -4.08 11.77 18.16
CA THR A 427 -3.31 10.63 17.64
C THR A 427 -2.94 9.63 18.74
N VAL A 428 -2.81 8.35 18.38
CA VAL A 428 -2.16 7.33 19.21
C VAL A 428 -0.87 6.82 18.56
N GLY A 429 0.02 6.22 19.35
CA GLY A 429 1.37 5.78 18.92
C GLY A 429 1.51 4.28 18.65
N ASP A 430 0.40 3.57 18.57
CA ASP A 430 0.31 2.13 18.30
C ASP A 430 -0.74 1.90 17.18
N THR A 431 -0.95 0.64 16.77
CA THR A 431 -1.98 0.28 15.77
C THR A 431 -1.79 0.99 14.42
N THR A 432 -0.54 1.09 13.99
CA THR A 432 -0.08 1.75 12.75
C THR A 432 0.32 0.76 11.65
N VAL A 433 0.25 -0.56 11.92
CA VAL A 433 0.51 -1.60 10.91
C VAL A 433 -0.49 -1.43 9.76
N SER A 434 -0.02 -1.47 8.52
CA SER A 434 -0.92 -1.37 7.37
C SER A 434 -1.94 -2.53 7.38
N SER A 435 -3.18 -2.28 6.97
CA SER A 435 -4.27 -3.24 7.09
C SER A 435 -3.99 -4.56 6.36
N LEU A 436 -3.31 -4.50 5.20
CA LEU A 436 -2.86 -5.70 4.48
C LEU A 436 -1.85 -6.54 5.28
N ALA A 437 -0.95 -5.87 6.01
CA ALA A 437 0.03 -6.53 6.87
C ALA A 437 -0.60 -7.08 8.16
N CYS A 438 -1.85 -6.74 8.45
CA CYS A 438 -2.63 -7.33 9.54
C CYS A 438 -3.17 -8.73 9.20
N GLY A 439 -3.02 -9.25 7.97
CA GLY A 439 -3.46 -10.60 7.58
C GLY A 439 -3.01 -11.71 8.55
N GLN A 440 -3.80 -12.78 8.70
CA GLN A 440 -3.53 -13.81 9.71
C GLN A 440 -2.36 -14.72 9.34
N ARG A 441 -2.16 -14.99 8.05
CA ARG A 441 -1.17 -15.95 7.54
C ARG A 441 -0.01 -15.30 6.80
N VAL A 442 -0.12 -14.02 6.48
CA VAL A 442 1.04 -13.25 5.99
C VAL A 442 2.04 -13.03 7.12
N ILE A 443 3.31 -12.93 6.75
CA ILE A 443 4.37 -12.50 7.67
C ILE A 443 4.46 -10.99 7.54
N SER A 444 4.30 -10.25 8.64
CA SER A 444 4.44 -8.80 8.69
C SER A 444 5.82 -8.42 9.21
N ILE A 445 6.51 -7.51 8.52
CA ILE A 445 7.93 -7.23 8.76
C ILE A 445 8.16 -5.77 9.13
N ALA A 446 8.68 -5.55 10.34
CA ALA A 446 9.15 -4.27 10.83
C ALA A 446 10.56 -3.91 10.30
N ASN A 447 10.86 -2.62 10.27
CA ASN A 447 12.17 -2.11 9.86
C ASN A 447 13.13 -2.05 11.06
N LEU A 448 14.16 -2.90 11.04
CA LEU A 448 15.30 -2.83 11.95
C LEU A 448 16.39 -1.92 11.38
N ASP A 449 16.80 -0.93 12.17
CA ASP A 449 18.07 -0.24 11.99
C ASP A 449 19.17 -1.10 12.63
N ASP A 450 19.85 -1.89 11.78
CA ASP A 450 20.87 -2.84 12.24
C ASP A 450 22.12 -2.15 12.78
N ALA A 451 22.43 -0.93 12.33
CA ALA A 451 23.57 -0.16 12.83
C ALA A 451 23.31 0.33 14.26
N ARG A 452 22.10 0.81 14.53
CA ARG A 452 21.69 1.28 15.88
C ARG A 452 21.17 0.15 16.78
N LYS A 453 20.89 -1.03 16.23
CA LYS A 453 20.23 -2.17 16.90
C LYS A 453 18.89 -1.79 17.52
N LEU A 454 18.11 -0.98 16.79
CA LEU A 454 16.80 -0.46 17.21
C LEU A 454 15.80 -0.58 16.07
N ILE A 455 14.51 -0.67 16.39
CA ILE A 455 13.45 -0.52 15.38
C ILE A 455 13.44 0.92 14.89
N SER A 456 13.41 1.11 13.57
CA SER A 456 13.33 2.43 12.95
C SER A 456 12.13 3.20 13.49
N ILE A 457 12.30 4.51 13.72
CA ILE A 457 11.21 5.38 14.22
C ILE A 457 10.02 5.41 13.27
N THR A 458 10.25 5.24 11.97
CA THR A 458 9.19 5.22 10.95
C THR A 458 8.48 3.88 10.85
N SER A 459 9.04 2.79 11.40
CA SER A 459 8.42 1.46 11.31
C SER A 459 7.08 1.44 12.02
N SER A 460 6.02 1.07 11.31
CA SER A 460 4.72 0.81 11.89
C SER A 460 4.77 -0.25 13.00
N ARG A 461 3.84 -0.14 13.94
CA ARG A 461 3.78 -0.86 15.22
C ARG A 461 2.36 -1.33 15.46
N GLY A 462 2.22 -2.55 15.96
CA GLY A 462 0.93 -3.05 16.41
C GLY A 462 0.55 -2.57 17.81
N PRO A 463 -0.43 -3.23 18.45
CA PRO A 463 -1.12 -4.44 17.94
C PRO A 463 -2.02 -4.14 16.74
N THR A 464 -2.62 -5.17 16.15
CA THR A 464 -3.79 -4.98 15.27
C THR A 464 -5.00 -4.49 16.08
N ARG A 465 -6.09 -4.07 15.42
CA ARG A 465 -7.31 -3.65 16.12
C ARG A 465 -7.87 -4.77 17.02
N ASP A 466 -7.76 -6.01 16.55
CA ASP A 466 -8.15 -7.23 17.27
C ASP A 466 -7.02 -7.80 18.18
N GLU A 467 -6.08 -6.94 18.60
CA GLU A 467 -5.03 -7.21 19.60
C GLU A 467 -3.96 -8.25 19.22
N ARG A 468 -3.91 -8.68 17.95
CA ARG A 468 -2.86 -9.60 17.49
C ARG A 468 -1.50 -8.89 17.45
N LEU A 469 -0.46 -9.65 17.79
CA LEU A 469 0.91 -9.15 17.82
C LEU A 469 1.49 -9.10 16.40
N LYS A 470 1.30 -7.94 15.76
CA LYS A 470 1.91 -7.56 14.49
C LYS A 470 2.83 -6.35 14.70
N PRO A 471 3.90 -6.17 13.90
CA PRO A 471 4.50 -7.15 12.98
C PRO A 471 5.10 -8.35 13.74
N GLU A 472 5.19 -9.52 13.09
CA GLU A 472 5.75 -10.72 13.74
C GLU A 472 7.25 -10.60 14.03
N ILE A 473 7.98 -10.04 13.06
CA ILE A 473 9.45 -10.01 13.08
C ILE A 473 9.95 -8.68 12.50
N ALA A 474 11.24 -8.42 12.72
CA ALA A 474 11.95 -7.28 12.13
C ALA A 474 13.14 -7.76 11.32
N ALA A 475 13.45 -7.06 10.23
CA ALA A 475 14.62 -7.32 9.40
C ALA A 475 15.32 -6.00 9.02
N PRO A 476 16.60 -6.03 8.62
CA PRO A 476 17.33 -4.82 8.24
C PRO A 476 16.62 -4.06 7.12
N GLY A 477 16.14 -2.84 7.40
CA GLY A 477 15.42 -1.99 6.45
C GLY A 477 15.89 -0.53 6.42
N THR A 478 16.92 -0.17 7.18
CA THR A 478 17.53 1.16 7.21
C THR A 478 18.87 1.18 6.48
N ASP A 479 19.04 2.17 5.59
CA ASP A 479 20.20 2.46 4.77
C ASP A 479 20.62 1.24 3.93
N ILE A 480 19.62 0.60 3.32
CA ILE A 480 19.81 -0.61 2.55
C ILE A 480 20.26 -0.26 1.14
N VAL A 481 21.52 -0.55 0.84
CA VAL A 481 22.06 -0.45 -0.51
C VAL A 481 21.57 -1.65 -1.34
N ALA A 482 20.97 -1.40 -2.50
CA ALA A 482 20.61 -2.42 -3.49
C ALA A 482 20.55 -1.83 -4.91
N ALA A 483 20.17 -2.65 -5.89
CA ALA A 483 20.17 -2.25 -7.30
C ALA A 483 19.39 -0.95 -7.56
N SER A 484 19.99 -0.06 -8.34
CA SER A 484 19.35 1.15 -8.86
C SER A 484 18.87 0.89 -10.29
N GLY A 485 17.56 0.68 -10.46
CA GLY A 485 16.98 0.40 -11.78
C GLY A 485 16.81 1.65 -12.64
N PHE A 486 16.92 1.49 -13.96
CA PHE A 486 16.66 2.55 -14.96
C PHE A 486 17.45 3.86 -14.76
N GLY A 487 18.54 3.81 -13.98
CA GLY A 487 19.39 4.94 -13.64
C GLY A 487 20.64 5.04 -14.53
N ASP A 488 21.58 5.89 -14.11
CA ASP A 488 22.91 5.93 -14.72
C ASP A 488 23.61 4.57 -14.53
N PRO A 489 24.05 3.89 -15.60
CA PRO A 489 24.80 2.63 -15.50
C PRO A 489 26.09 2.75 -14.67
N ASN A 490 26.64 3.96 -14.48
CA ASN A 490 27.78 4.22 -13.62
C ASN A 490 27.41 4.34 -12.14
N GLN A 491 26.12 4.41 -11.81
CA GLN A 491 25.58 4.44 -10.46
C GLN A 491 24.54 3.31 -10.26
N PRO A 492 24.96 2.03 -10.36
CA PRO A 492 24.04 0.88 -10.32
C PRO A 492 23.49 0.58 -8.91
N TRP A 493 23.76 1.42 -7.92
CA TRP A 493 23.41 1.20 -6.53
C TRP A 493 22.75 2.43 -5.93
N VAL A 494 21.75 2.21 -5.08
CA VAL A 494 21.08 3.26 -4.32
C VAL A 494 20.75 2.76 -2.92
N SER A 495 20.81 3.66 -1.93
CA SER A 495 20.42 3.39 -0.55
C SER A 495 18.99 3.86 -0.28
N MET A 496 18.18 2.96 0.27
CA MET A 496 16.79 3.24 0.64
C MET A 496 16.50 2.76 2.07
N THR A 497 15.60 3.48 2.75
CA THR A 497 15.15 3.17 4.11
C THR A 497 13.63 3.02 4.19
N GLY A 498 13.16 1.90 4.74
CA GLY A 498 11.74 1.62 4.96
C GLY A 498 11.46 0.15 5.26
N THR A 499 10.24 -0.15 5.74
CA THR A 499 9.75 -1.54 5.85
C THR A 499 9.73 -2.26 4.51
N SER A 500 9.59 -1.52 3.41
CA SER A 500 9.72 -2.01 2.03
C SER A 500 11.08 -2.61 1.70
N MET A 501 12.14 -2.27 2.45
CA MET A 501 13.47 -2.88 2.30
C MET A 501 13.69 -4.04 3.28
N ALA A 502 12.95 -4.05 4.40
CA ALA A 502 13.00 -5.13 5.38
C ALA A 502 12.20 -6.37 4.92
N SER A 503 11.01 -6.18 4.36
CA SER A 503 10.15 -7.27 3.87
C SER A 503 10.83 -8.19 2.83
N PRO A 504 11.49 -7.68 1.77
CA PRO A 504 12.12 -8.56 0.77
C PRO A 504 13.31 -9.33 1.32
N TYR A 505 13.94 -8.84 2.41
CA TYR A 505 14.96 -9.62 3.11
C TYR A 505 14.34 -10.94 3.59
N VAL A 506 13.23 -10.86 4.33
CA VAL A 506 12.54 -12.04 4.88
C VAL A 506 11.98 -12.91 3.77
N ALA A 507 11.47 -12.33 2.68
CA ALA A 507 10.99 -13.11 1.55
C ALA A 507 12.10 -13.96 0.89
N GLY A 508 13.35 -13.49 0.93
CA GLY A 508 14.50 -14.24 0.42
C GLY A 508 15.05 -15.30 1.39
N VAL A 509 14.77 -15.19 2.69
CA VAL A 509 15.14 -16.16 3.73
C VAL A 509 14.23 -17.37 3.68
#